data_AF-A0A0K8Q9J3-F1
#
_entry.id   AF-A0A0K8Q9J3-F1
#
_cell.length_a   1.000
_cell.length_b   1.000
_cell.length_c   1.000
_cell.angle_alpha   90.00
_cell.angle_beta   90.00
_cell.angle_gamma   90.00
#
_symmetry.space_group_name_H-M   'P 1'
#
loop_
_entity.id
_entity.type
_entity.pdbx_description
1 polymer ?
#
loop_
_entity_poly.entity_id
_entity_poly.type
_entity_poly.pdbx_seq_one_letter_code
_entity_poly.pdbx_strand_id
1 'polypeptide(L)'
;MFSALWFFVFALPVLFAVPELPKSTTAPGLGFLASYGLLARRIKAIYRTSPHTIYFLLASAIFRDGLAAVFTFGGIIAAGTFGFELKEVIFFAIFGNVVAATGAMIGGLLDDRVGPKRVIIGSLAGLMVAGTAILILGNGRYVFFGHAWPGTTTFWVFGLFLCLFVGPAQSSSRAYLARLAPHGESGELFGLYATTGRAVSFLAPSLFTLCIAVATPLVNPGEAQRWGILGIMAVLLAGLLALLPVKPPGKVEIAVVPED
;
A
#
# COMPACT_ATOMS: atom_id res chain seq x y z
N MET A 1 -16.80 8.75 16.44
CA MET A 1 -16.79 10.03 17.20
C MET A 1 -15.43 10.31 17.84
N PHE A 2 -14.85 9.37 18.59
CA PHE A 2 -13.50 9.53 19.17
C PHE A 2 -12.41 9.86 18.13
N SER A 3 -12.38 9.14 17.00
CA SER A 3 -11.44 9.41 15.90
C SER A 3 -11.62 10.78 15.25
N ALA A 4 -12.83 11.33 15.25
CA ALA A 4 -13.12 12.66 14.69
C ALA A 4 -12.64 13.77 15.64
N LEU A 5 -12.85 13.62 16.95
CA LEU A 5 -12.34 14.53 17.96
C LEU A 5 -10.80 14.51 17.99
N TRP A 6 -10.21 13.32 17.91
CA TRP A 6 -8.75 13.14 17.81
C TRP A 6 -8.19 13.86 16.58
N PHE A 7 -8.80 13.65 15.41
CA PHE A 7 -8.39 14.34 14.19
C PHE A 7 -8.52 15.86 14.32
N PHE A 8 -9.61 16.36 14.90
CA PHE A 8 -9.84 17.78 15.09
C PHE A 8 -8.77 18.44 15.99
N VAL A 9 -8.44 17.80 17.12
CA VAL A 9 -7.42 18.29 18.06
C VAL A 9 -6.04 18.32 17.41
N PHE A 10 -5.68 17.31 16.61
CA PHE A 10 -4.37 17.26 15.94
C PHE A 10 -4.31 18.05 14.63
N ALA A 11 -5.44 18.36 14.00
CA ALA A 11 -5.51 19.23 12.83
C ALA A 11 -5.33 20.72 13.18
N LEU A 12 -5.79 21.13 14.38
CA LEU A 12 -5.73 22.50 14.88
C LEU A 12 -4.30 23.10 14.83
N PRO A 13 -3.27 22.47 15.44
CA PRO A 13 -1.91 23.01 15.38
C PRO A 13 -1.35 23.05 13.95
N VAL A 14 -1.72 22.13 13.07
CA VAL A 14 -1.30 22.16 11.66
C VAL A 14 -1.92 23.35 10.93
N LEU A 15 -3.19 23.66 11.20
CA LEU A 15 -3.91 24.76 10.56
C LEU A 15 -3.39 26.14 10.98
N PHE A 16 -2.92 26.26 12.24
CA PHE A 16 -2.42 27.52 12.79
C PHE A 16 -0.90 27.68 12.72
N ALA A 17 -0.12 26.59 12.68
CA ALA A 17 1.34 26.65 12.73
C ALA A 17 2.03 26.43 11.38
N VAL A 18 1.34 25.93 10.34
CA VAL A 18 1.91 25.85 8.99
C VAL A 18 1.82 27.23 8.35
N PRO A 19 2.95 27.93 8.11
CA PRO A 19 2.94 29.19 7.40
C PRO A 19 2.41 28.94 5.99
N GLU A 20 1.34 29.64 5.62
CA GLU A 20 0.80 29.59 4.27
C GLU A 20 1.91 30.02 3.28
N LEU A 21 2.19 29.20 2.27
CA LEU A 21 3.07 29.60 1.17
C LEU A 21 2.55 30.94 0.62
N PRO A 22 3.41 31.96 0.43
CA PRO A 22 2.98 33.28 0.01
C PRO A 22 2.13 33.15 -1.25
N LYS A 23 0.88 33.62 -1.15
CA LYS A 23 -0.07 33.71 -2.26
C LYS A 23 0.67 34.28 -3.47
N SER A 24 0.82 33.49 -4.54
CA SER A 24 1.18 34.06 -5.83
C SER A 24 0.12 35.11 -6.15
N THR A 25 0.54 36.37 -6.21
CA THR A 25 -0.29 37.55 -6.44
C THR A 25 -0.90 37.61 -7.84
N THR A 26 -0.77 36.54 -8.62
CA THR A 26 -1.19 36.45 -10.03
C THR A 26 -2.24 35.37 -10.30
N ALA A 27 -2.85 34.77 -9.27
CA ALA A 27 -3.99 33.87 -9.45
C ALA A 27 -5.30 34.57 -9.04
N PRO A 28 -6.20 34.91 -9.99
CA PRO A 28 -7.54 35.39 -9.66
C PRO A 28 -8.22 34.37 -8.75
N GLY A 29 -8.97 34.82 -7.74
CA GLY A 29 -9.67 33.94 -6.81
C GLY A 29 -10.51 32.90 -7.55
N LEU A 30 -10.00 31.68 -7.67
CA LEU A 30 -10.72 30.60 -8.33
C LEU A 30 -11.81 30.12 -7.36
N GLY A 31 -13.07 30.34 -7.75
CA GLY A 31 -14.21 29.74 -7.06
C GLY A 31 -14.10 28.20 -7.04
N PHE A 32 -14.75 27.55 -6.08
CA PHE A 32 -14.67 26.10 -5.85
C PHE A 32 -14.84 25.28 -7.15
N LEU A 33 -15.79 25.66 -8.03
CA LEU A 33 -15.97 25.00 -9.34
C LEU A 33 -14.84 25.28 -10.34
N ALA A 34 -14.26 26.48 -10.33
CA ALA A 34 -13.13 26.83 -11.18
C ALA A 34 -11.86 26.08 -10.77
N SER A 35 -11.66 25.84 -9.46
CA SER A 35 -10.57 25.01 -8.93
C SER A 35 -10.66 23.57 -9.41
N TYR A 36 -11.86 22.97 -9.43
CA TYR A 36 -12.09 21.65 -10.03
C TYR A 36 -11.84 21.65 -11.55
N GLY A 37 -12.26 22.70 -12.26
CA GLY A 37 -11.99 22.85 -13.70
C GLY A 37 -10.51 23.02 -14.03
N LEU A 38 -9.76 23.75 -13.19
CA LEU A 38 -8.31 23.90 -13.33
C LEU A 38 -7.60 22.59 -13.02
N LEU A 39 -8.02 21.86 -11.99
CA LEU A 39 -7.55 20.51 -11.65
C LEU A 39 -7.78 19.55 -12.81
N ALA A 40 -8.98 19.53 -13.41
CA ALA A 40 -9.29 18.68 -14.56
C ALA A 40 -8.45 19.04 -15.80
N ARG A 41 -8.21 20.34 -16.04
CA ARG A 41 -7.38 20.82 -17.15
C ARG A 41 -5.90 20.55 -16.92
N ARG A 42 -5.42 20.59 -15.67
CA ARG A 42 -4.06 20.22 -15.25
C ARG A 42 -3.84 18.71 -15.26
N ILE A 43 -4.80 17.90 -14.80
CA ILE A 43 -4.82 16.43 -14.98
C ILE A 43 -4.74 16.09 -16.47
N LYS A 44 -5.47 16.80 -17.34
CA LYS A 44 -5.40 16.63 -18.79
C LYS A 44 -4.07 17.08 -19.39
N ALA A 45 -3.42 18.08 -18.82
CA ALA A 45 -2.07 18.51 -19.20
C ALA A 45 -1.01 17.49 -18.77
N ILE A 46 -1.06 17.01 -17.52
CA ILE A 46 -0.20 15.94 -16.99
C ILE A 46 -0.39 14.65 -17.79
N TYR A 47 -1.63 14.29 -18.17
CA TYR A 47 -1.92 13.16 -19.06
C TYR A 47 -1.20 13.30 -20.41
N ARG A 48 -1.03 14.52 -20.90
CA ARG A 48 -0.41 14.81 -22.19
C ARG A 48 1.12 14.89 -22.11
N THR A 49 1.68 15.28 -20.97
CA THR A 49 3.13 15.48 -20.77
C THR A 49 3.81 14.25 -20.14
N SER A 50 3.13 13.52 -19.26
CA SER A 50 3.68 12.40 -18.48
C SER A 50 2.65 11.28 -18.27
N PRO A 51 2.25 10.54 -19.33
CA PRO A 51 1.28 9.43 -19.21
C PRO A 51 1.70 8.35 -18.21
N HIS A 52 3.00 8.24 -17.91
CA HIS A 52 3.54 7.33 -16.90
C HIS A 52 3.14 7.70 -15.45
N THR A 53 2.81 8.95 -15.15
CA THR A 53 2.39 9.39 -13.82
C THR A 53 0.99 8.89 -13.47
N ILE A 54 0.06 8.95 -14.41
CA ILE A 54 -1.30 8.43 -14.20
C ILE A 54 -1.29 6.90 -14.14
N TYR A 55 -0.44 6.25 -14.95
CA TYR A 55 -0.26 4.80 -14.88
C TYR A 55 0.31 4.37 -13.51
N PHE A 56 1.29 5.13 -12.98
CA PHE A 56 1.78 4.90 -11.62
C PHE A 56 0.71 5.16 -10.56
N LEU A 57 -0.06 6.25 -10.66
CA LEU A 57 -1.15 6.54 -9.73
C LEU A 57 -2.17 5.40 -9.69
N LEU A 58 -2.58 4.88 -10.85
CA LEU A 58 -3.51 3.77 -10.95
C LEU A 58 -2.90 2.46 -10.42
N ALA A 59 -1.69 2.12 -10.84
CA ALA A 59 -0.98 0.94 -10.34
C ALA A 59 -0.80 1.00 -8.82
N SER A 60 -0.44 2.18 -8.29
CA SER A 60 -0.29 2.44 -6.87
C SER A 60 -1.59 2.32 -6.10
N ALA A 61 -2.70 2.78 -6.65
CA ALA A 61 -4.00 2.60 -6.02
C ALA A 61 -4.33 1.11 -5.84
N ILE A 62 -4.11 0.29 -6.87
CA ILE A 62 -4.39 -1.16 -6.84
C ILE A 62 -3.51 -1.88 -5.81
N PHE A 63 -2.19 -1.72 -5.87
CA PHE A 63 -1.34 -2.45 -4.94
C PHE A 63 -1.48 -1.94 -3.50
N ARG A 64 -1.73 -0.64 -3.27
CA ARG A 64 -1.95 -0.11 -1.91
C ARG A 64 -3.21 -0.65 -1.28
N ASP A 65 -4.26 -0.82 -2.08
CA ASP A 65 -5.48 -1.48 -1.64
C ASP A 65 -5.20 -2.95 -1.26
N GLY A 66 -4.45 -3.68 -2.09
CA GLY A 66 -3.95 -5.02 -1.76
C GLY A 66 -3.16 -5.05 -0.44
N LEU A 67 -2.22 -4.13 -0.22
CA LEU A 67 -1.44 -4.02 1.02
C LEU A 67 -2.32 -3.76 2.25
N ALA A 68 -3.32 -2.88 2.11
CA ALA A 68 -4.28 -2.59 3.19
C ALA A 68 -5.18 -3.81 3.49
N ALA A 69 -5.56 -4.54 2.45
CA ALA A 69 -6.32 -5.78 2.57
C ALA A 69 -5.52 -6.87 3.27
N VAL A 70 -4.22 -7.03 2.99
CA VAL A 70 -3.41 -8.00 3.74
C VAL A 70 -3.39 -7.69 5.24
N PHE A 71 -3.25 -6.42 5.61
CA PHE A 71 -3.29 -6.03 7.03
C PHE A 71 -4.67 -6.27 7.66
N THR A 72 -5.74 -5.98 6.93
CA THR A 72 -7.12 -6.10 7.44
C THR A 72 -7.55 -7.56 7.54
N PHE A 73 -7.38 -8.33 6.46
CA PHE A 73 -7.81 -9.72 6.37
C PHE A 73 -6.80 -10.70 6.96
N GLY A 74 -5.54 -10.31 7.12
CA GLY A 74 -4.52 -11.14 7.78
C GLY A 74 -4.94 -11.55 9.19
N GLY A 75 -5.45 -10.61 9.99
CA GLY A 75 -5.97 -10.92 11.33
C GLY A 75 -7.24 -11.79 11.30
N ILE A 76 -8.11 -11.57 10.31
CA ILE A 76 -9.33 -12.38 10.13
C ILE A 76 -8.97 -13.83 9.78
N ILE A 77 -8.01 -14.03 8.88
CA ILE A 77 -7.49 -15.35 8.51
C ILE A 77 -6.79 -16.02 9.71
N ALA A 78 -5.99 -15.27 10.48
CA ALA A 78 -5.34 -15.78 11.68
C ALA A 78 -6.36 -16.35 12.68
N ALA A 79 -7.41 -15.57 12.98
CA ALA A 79 -8.46 -15.97 13.91
C ALA A 79 -9.30 -17.13 13.35
N GLY A 80 -9.79 -17.02 12.12
CA GLY A 80 -10.79 -17.95 11.60
C GLY A 80 -10.23 -19.20 10.92
N THR A 81 -9.08 -19.12 10.24
CA THR A 81 -8.45 -20.28 9.57
C THR A 81 -7.42 -20.98 10.45
N PHE A 82 -6.63 -20.22 11.23
CA PHE A 82 -5.57 -20.76 12.08
C PHE A 82 -5.98 -20.92 13.55
N GLY A 83 -7.19 -20.47 13.91
CA GLY A 83 -7.75 -20.62 15.25
C GLY A 83 -7.05 -19.78 16.31
N PHE A 84 -6.39 -18.67 15.93
CA PHE A 84 -5.75 -17.78 16.89
C PHE A 84 -6.80 -17.20 17.84
N GLU A 85 -6.46 -17.21 19.13
CA GLU A 85 -7.25 -16.48 20.11
C GLU A 85 -7.04 -14.97 19.91
N LEU A 86 -8.03 -14.14 20.27
CA LEU A 86 -7.97 -12.69 20.06
C LEU A 86 -6.67 -12.07 20.60
N LYS A 87 -6.17 -12.57 21.74
CA LYS A 87 -4.90 -12.14 22.34
C LYS A 87 -3.71 -12.35 21.40
N GLU A 88 -3.66 -13.48 20.70
CA GLU A 88 -2.57 -13.84 19.79
C GLU A 88 -2.61 -13.01 18.52
N VAL A 89 -3.82 -12.72 18.02
CA VAL A 89 -4.01 -11.80 16.88
C VAL A 89 -3.53 -10.39 17.23
N ILE A 90 -3.82 -9.90 18.44
CA ILE A 90 -3.35 -8.60 18.93
C ILE A 90 -1.82 -8.59 19.04
N PHE A 91 -1.21 -9.61 19.64
CA PHE A 91 0.25 -9.71 19.69
C PHE A 91 0.86 -9.72 18.29
N PHE A 92 0.34 -10.56 17.38
CA PHE A 92 0.78 -10.60 16.00
C PHE A 92 0.67 -9.23 15.31
N ALA A 93 -0.42 -8.48 15.52
CA ALA A 93 -0.56 -7.14 14.98
C ALA A 93 0.49 -6.16 15.53
N ILE A 94 0.84 -6.25 16.82
CA ILE A 94 1.88 -5.41 17.45
C ILE A 94 3.26 -5.75 16.84
N PHE A 95 3.65 -7.02 16.85
CA PHE A 95 4.93 -7.45 16.26
C PHE A 95 4.98 -7.16 14.76
N GLY A 96 3.88 -7.37 14.05
CA GLY A 96 3.75 -7.07 12.63
C GLY A 96 3.99 -5.59 12.32
N ASN A 97 3.51 -4.66 13.15
CA ASN A 97 3.80 -3.24 12.99
C ASN A 97 5.29 -2.90 13.23
N VAL A 98 5.91 -3.51 14.24
CA VAL A 98 7.36 -3.32 14.52
C VAL A 98 8.22 -3.86 13.36
N VAL A 99 7.87 -5.04 12.86
CA VAL A 99 8.56 -5.64 11.71
C VAL A 99 8.30 -4.84 10.44
N ALA A 100 7.08 -4.34 10.22
CA ALA A 100 6.77 -3.47 9.09
C ALA A 100 7.54 -2.13 9.16
N ALA A 101 7.69 -1.55 10.36
CA ALA A 101 8.50 -0.35 10.56
C ALA A 101 9.99 -0.61 10.26
N THR A 102 10.52 -1.72 10.76
CA THR A 102 11.90 -2.15 10.48
C THR A 102 12.11 -2.39 8.99
N GLY A 103 11.16 -3.07 8.35
CA GLY A 103 11.11 -3.25 6.91
C GLY A 103 11.13 -1.92 6.19
N ALA A 104 10.24 -0.98 6.56
CA ALA A 104 10.18 0.34 5.94
C ALA A 104 11.50 1.12 6.03
N MET A 105 12.22 1.01 7.15
CA MET A 105 13.57 1.59 7.29
C MET A 105 14.55 0.94 6.30
N ILE A 106 14.69 -0.39 6.33
CA ILE A 106 15.61 -1.12 5.43
C ILE A 106 15.26 -0.87 3.96
N GLY A 107 13.97 -0.89 3.63
CA GLY A 107 13.44 -0.59 2.32
C GLY A 107 13.73 0.84 1.87
N GLY A 108 13.65 1.82 2.77
CA GLY A 108 14.02 3.21 2.50
C GLY A 108 15.51 3.37 2.19
N LEU A 109 16.39 2.71 2.94
CA LEU A 109 17.83 2.73 2.61
C LEU A 109 18.12 2.06 1.25
N LEU A 110 17.37 1.01 0.92
CA LEU A 110 17.51 0.31 -0.35
C LEU A 110 16.93 1.13 -1.53
N ASP A 111 15.89 1.92 -1.27
CA ASP A 111 15.27 2.84 -2.21
C ASP A 111 16.29 3.86 -2.72
N ASP A 112 17.07 4.43 -1.82
CA ASP A 112 18.10 5.42 -2.16
C ASP A 112 19.23 4.84 -3.04
N ARG A 113 19.55 3.55 -2.88
CA ARG A 113 20.63 2.90 -3.65
C ARG A 113 20.17 2.29 -4.96
N VAL A 114 19.04 1.60 -4.96
CA VAL A 114 18.60 0.72 -6.06
C VAL A 114 17.46 1.35 -6.87
N GLY A 115 16.80 2.36 -6.29
CA GLY A 115 15.70 3.10 -6.89
C GLY A 115 14.33 2.56 -6.48
N PRO A 116 13.32 3.44 -6.35
CA PRO A 116 12.04 3.10 -5.70
C PRO A 116 11.26 2.04 -6.43
N LYS A 117 11.29 2.05 -7.77
CA LYS A 117 10.59 1.05 -8.59
C LYS A 117 11.04 -0.38 -8.25
N ARG A 118 12.34 -0.60 -8.10
CA ARG A 118 12.90 -1.93 -7.85
C ARG A 118 12.56 -2.42 -6.45
N VAL A 119 12.55 -1.53 -5.46
CA VAL A 119 12.12 -1.86 -4.08
C VAL A 119 10.65 -2.23 -4.05
N ILE A 120 9.77 -1.48 -4.74
CA ILE A 120 8.34 -1.81 -4.81
C ILE A 120 8.12 -3.18 -5.46
N ILE A 121 8.80 -3.45 -6.59
CA ILE A 121 8.69 -4.75 -7.28
C ILE A 121 9.20 -5.90 -6.40
N GLY A 122 10.37 -5.74 -5.77
CA GLY A 122 10.93 -6.75 -4.87
C GLY A 122 10.04 -7.02 -3.66
N SER A 123 9.40 -5.97 -3.14
CA SER A 123 8.46 -6.07 -2.01
C SER A 123 7.17 -6.77 -2.41
N LEU A 124 6.60 -6.41 -3.57
CA LEU A 124 5.42 -7.09 -4.12
C LEU A 124 5.71 -8.58 -4.40
N ALA A 125 6.88 -8.89 -4.94
CA ALA A 125 7.32 -10.28 -5.14
C ALA A 125 7.48 -11.02 -3.80
N GLY A 126 8.08 -10.38 -2.80
CA GLY A 126 8.19 -10.92 -1.44
C GLY A 126 6.82 -11.20 -0.81
N LEU A 127 5.86 -10.28 -0.97
CA LEU A 127 4.46 -10.48 -0.56
C LEU A 127 3.83 -11.65 -1.29
N MET A 128 4.06 -11.78 -2.60
CA MET A 128 3.53 -12.90 -3.36
C MET A 128 4.09 -14.23 -2.86
N VAL A 129 5.41 -14.31 -2.63
CA VAL A 129 6.05 -15.52 -2.08
C VAL A 129 5.49 -15.84 -0.69
N ALA A 130 5.35 -14.85 0.18
CA ALA A 130 4.79 -15.03 1.51
C ALA A 130 3.32 -15.50 1.47
N GLY A 131 2.49 -14.84 0.66
CA GLY A 131 1.08 -15.18 0.50
C GLY A 131 0.88 -16.55 -0.12
N THR A 132 1.67 -16.91 -1.13
CA THR A 132 1.67 -18.26 -1.71
C THR A 132 2.15 -19.31 -0.70
N ALA A 133 3.17 -19.01 0.12
CA ALA A 133 3.62 -19.94 1.16
C ALA A 133 2.54 -20.18 2.23
N ILE A 134 1.85 -19.13 2.69
CA ILE A 134 0.69 -19.25 3.59
C ILE A 134 -0.42 -20.05 2.93
N LEU A 135 -0.65 -19.85 1.63
CA LEU A 135 -1.68 -20.57 0.88
C LEU A 135 -1.34 -22.05 0.68
N ILE A 136 -0.08 -22.42 0.46
CA ILE A 136 0.34 -23.81 0.24
C ILE A 136 0.46 -24.56 1.57
N LEU A 137 1.11 -23.98 2.58
CA LEU A 137 1.21 -24.61 3.90
C LEU A 137 -0.14 -24.56 4.63
N GLY A 138 -0.80 -23.41 4.73
CA GLY A 138 -2.04 -23.27 5.50
C GLY A 138 -1.98 -23.89 6.89
N ASN A 139 -3.11 -24.45 7.37
CA ASN A 139 -3.23 -24.99 8.72
C ASN A 139 -2.81 -26.47 8.85
N GLY A 140 -2.05 -26.99 7.88
CA GLY A 140 -1.49 -28.33 7.98
C GLY A 140 -0.42 -28.42 9.08
N ARG A 141 -0.34 -29.55 9.78
CA ARG A 141 0.83 -29.89 10.60
C ARG A 141 1.89 -30.47 9.68
N TYR A 142 2.91 -29.67 9.38
CA TYR A 142 4.05 -30.14 8.60
C TYR A 142 5.13 -30.65 9.55
N VAL A 143 5.93 -31.61 9.10
CA VAL A 143 7.15 -32.00 9.80
C VAL A 143 8.30 -31.46 8.98
N PHE A 144 8.97 -30.43 9.49
CA PHE A 144 10.15 -29.85 8.86
C PHE A 144 11.36 -30.18 9.73
N PHE A 145 12.36 -30.85 9.17
CA PHE A 145 13.56 -31.31 9.89
C PHE A 145 13.25 -32.08 11.20
N GLY A 146 12.24 -32.96 11.19
CA GLY A 146 11.88 -33.78 12.35
C GLY A 146 11.15 -33.05 13.49
N HIS A 147 10.93 -31.73 13.37
CA HIS A 147 10.11 -30.97 14.32
C HIS A 147 8.68 -30.80 13.80
N ALA A 148 7.71 -30.89 14.71
CA ALA A 148 6.32 -30.58 14.41
C ALA A 148 6.18 -29.08 14.16
N TRP A 149 5.82 -28.70 12.93
CA TRP A 149 5.49 -27.35 12.52
C TRP A 149 3.96 -27.20 12.47
N PRO A 150 3.32 -26.68 13.55
CA PRO A 150 1.91 -26.37 13.51
C PRO A 150 1.63 -25.19 12.58
N GLY A 151 0.42 -25.13 12.01
CA GLY A 151 -0.01 -24.05 11.11
C GLY A 151 0.10 -22.66 11.75
N THR A 152 0.03 -22.57 13.08
CA THR A 152 0.22 -21.32 13.83
C THR A 152 1.63 -20.75 13.69
N THR A 153 2.66 -21.60 13.70
CA THR A 153 4.06 -21.19 13.46
C THR A 153 4.27 -20.75 12.02
N THR A 154 3.65 -21.44 11.06
CA THR A 154 3.65 -21.02 9.65
C THR A 154 3.09 -19.60 9.51
N PHE A 155 1.94 -19.32 10.11
CA PHE A 155 1.34 -17.99 10.06
C PHE A 155 2.23 -16.93 10.71
N TRP A 156 2.87 -17.24 11.84
CA TRP A 156 3.83 -16.33 12.48
C TRP A 156 5.02 -16.01 11.57
N VAL A 157 5.68 -17.03 11.03
CA VAL A 157 6.90 -16.84 10.22
C VAL A 157 6.56 -16.11 8.92
N PHE A 158 5.61 -16.64 8.14
CA PHE A 158 5.28 -16.05 6.84
C PHE A 158 4.46 -14.78 6.96
N GLY A 159 3.64 -14.63 8.00
CA GLY A 159 2.89 -13.41 8.28
C GLY A 159 3.81 -12.26 8.69
N LEU A 160 4.80 -12.49 9.56
CA LEU A 160 5.80 -11.47 9.88
C LEU A 160 6.69 -11.16 8.68
N PHE A 161 7.08 -12.18 7.92
CA PHE A 161 7.81 -11.99 6.66
C PHE A 161 7.00 -11.14 5.69
N LEU A 162 5.69 -11.35 5.59
CA LEU A 162 4.79 -10.50 4.81
C LEU A 162 4.82 -9.06 5.32
N CYS A 163 4.63 -8.85 6.64
CA CYS A 163 4.68 -7.52 7.24
C CYS A 163 5.99 -6.78 6.95
N LEU A 164 7.13 -7.49 6.92
CA LEU A 164 8.44 -6.92 6.60
C LEU A 164 8.46 -6.24 5.21
N PHE A 165 7.75 -6.78 4.23
CA PHE A 165 7.72 -6.23 2.87
C PHE A 165 6.60 -5.20 2.63
N VAL A 166 5.57 -5.14 3.47
CA VAL A 166 4.53 -4.11 3.32
C VAL A 166 5.10 -2.72 3.58
N GLY A 167 5.96 -2.58 4.59
CA GLY A 167 6.62 -1.32 4.96
C GLY A 167 7.39 -0.68 3.79
N PRO A 168 8.38 -1.36 3.19
CA PRO A 168 9.12 -0.90 2.02
C PRO A 168 8.23 -0.49 0.84
N ALA A 169 7.18 -1.28 0.54
CA ALA A 169 6.28 -0.97 -0.56
C ALA A 169 5.52 0.35 -0.31
N GLN A 170 5.13 0.63 0.93
CA GLN A 170 4.44 1.86 1.32
C GLN A 170 5.37 3.09 1.33
N SER A 171 6.59 2.95 1.88
CA SER A 171 7.56 4.06 1.92
C SER A 171 8.07 4.42 0.53
N SER A 172 8.48 3.44 -0.27
CA SER A 172 8.99 3.67 -1.63
C SER A 172 7.93 4.17 -2.60
N SER A 173 6.64 3.83 -2.41
CA SER A 173 5.57 4.42 -3.22
C SER A 173 5.44 5.93 -3.01
N ARG A 174 5.61 6.40 -1.76
CA ARG A 174 5.60 7.83 -1.45
C ARG A 174 6.85 8.53 -1.98
N ALA A 175 8.03 7.92 -1.84
CA ALA A 175 9.27 8.44 -2.39
C ALA A 175 9.23 8.54 -3.93
N TYR A 176 8.66 7.53 -4.60
CA TYR A 176 8.45 7.54 -6.04
C TYR A 176 7.55 8.70 -6.48
N LEU A 177 6.42 8.89 -5.79
CA LEU A 177 5.50 10.00 -6.09
C LEU A 177 6.16 11.36 -5.88
N ALA A 178 6.96 11.51 -4.81
CA ALA A 178 7.70 12.74 -4.55
C ALA A 178 8.71 13.06 -5.66
N ARG A 179 9.42 12.05 -6.19
CA ARG A 179 10.35 12.21 -7.31
C ARG A 179 9.65 12.49 -8.64
N LEU A 180 8.38 12.12 -8.77
CA LEU A 180 7.57 12.31 -9.97
C LEU A 180 6.83 13.64 -9.98
N ALA A 181 6.71 14.29 -8.83
CA ALA A 181 6.02 15.57 -8.69
C ALA A 181 6.89 16.74 -9.18
N PRO A 182 6.42 17.52 -10.18
CA PRO A 182 7.09 18.76 -10.57
C PRO A 182 7.16 19.75 -9.39
N HIS A 183 8.19 20.60 -9.39
CA HIS A 183 8.32 21.68 -8.42
C HIS A 183 7.07 22.57 -8.41
N GLY A 184 6.40 22.67 -7.26
CA GLY A 184 5.17 23.45 -7.10
C GLY A 184 3.85 22.69 -7.31
N GLU A 185 3.88 21.42 -7.77
CA GLU A 185 2.68 20.60 -8.03
C GLU A 185 2.57 19.36 -7.12
N SER A 186 3.41 19.27 -6.09
CA SER A 186 3.43 18.14 -5.16
C SER A 186 2.09 17.95 -4.42
N GLY A 187 1.48 19.04 -3.94
CA GLY A 187 0.19 18.97 -3.24
C GLY A 187 -0.94 18.39 -4.10
N GLU A 188 -0.99 18.75 -5.38
CA GLU A 188 -2.00 18.25 -6.33
C GLU A 188 -1.83 16.76 -6.62
N LEU A 189 -0.59 16.31 -6.85
CA LEU A 189 -0.28 14.90 -7.09
C LEU A 189 -0.48 14.02 -5.86
N PHE A 190 -0.09 14.48 -4.67
CA PHE A 190 -0.38 13.77 -3.41
C PHE A 190 -1.89 13.73 -3.12
N GLY A 191 -2.63 14.80 -3.43
CA GLY A 191 -4.09 14.81 -3.36
C GLY A 191 -4.73 13.79 -4.30
N LEU A 192 -4.31 13.75 -5.57
CA LEU A 192 -4.79 12.78 -6.54
C LEU A 192 -4.42 11.34 -6.14
N TYR A 193 -3.23 11.11 -5.62
CA TYR A 193 -2.79 9.82 -5.08
C TYR A 193 -3.62 9.37 -3.86
N ALA A 194 -4.01 10.30 -2.98
CA ALA A 194 -4.88 10.01 -1.86
C ALA A 194 -6.30 9.63 -2.32
N THR A 195 -6.88 10.43 -3.23
CA THR A 195 -8.23 10.24 -3.76
C THR A 195 -8.33 8.95 -4.58
N THR A 196 -7.38 8.68 -5.47
CA THR A 196 -7.36 7.44 -6.27
C THR A 196 -7.19 6.20 -5.41
N GLY A 197 -6.33 6.25 -4.39
CA GLY A 197 -6.18 5.16 -3.43
C GLY A 197 -7.47 4.87 -2.66
N ARG A 198 -8.24 5.89 -2.30
CA ARG A 198 -9.56 5.72 -1.67
C ARG A 198 -10.63 5.26 -2.65
N ALA A 199 -10.58 5.71 -3.91
CA ALA A 199 -11.53 5.28 -4.92
C ALA A 199 -11.41 3.78 -5.23
N VAL A 200 -10.21 3.19 -5.14
CA VAL A 200 -9.99 1.76 -5.43
C VAL A 200 -10.09 0.89 -4.17
N SER A 201 -10.31 1.45 -2.97
CA SER A 201 -10.18 0.73 -1.70
C SER A 201 -11.23 -0.36 -1.42
N PHE A 202 -12.12 -0.62 -2.38
CA PHE A 202 -13.12 -1.68 -2.32
C PHE A 202 -12.73 -2.91 -3.16
N LEU A 203 -11.69 -2.81 -3.99
CA LEU A 203 -11.32 -3.85 -4.95
C LEU A 203 -10.84 -5.12 -4.23
N ALA A 204 -9.94 -5.01 -3.26
CA ALA A 204 -9.43 -6.14 -2.50
C ALA A 204 -10.46 -6.75 -1.55
N PRO A 205 -11.25 -5.97 -0.78
CA PRO A 205 -12.37 -6.55 -0.02
C PRO A 205 -13.40 -7.27 -0.89
N SER A 206 -13.73 -6.74 -2.07
CA SER A 206 -14.70 -7.36 -2.97
C SER A 206 -14.16 -8.66 -3.58
N LEU A 207 -12.91 -8.67 -4.07
CA LEU A 207 -12.27 -9.89 -4.58
C LEU A 207 -12.06 -10.94 -3.47
N PHE A 208 -11.67 -10.51 -2.27
CA PHE A 208 -11.56 -11.40 -1.12
C PHE A 208 -12.89 -12.08 -0.80
N THR A 209 -13.97 -11.28 -0.70
CA THR A 209 -15.32 -11.78 -0.40
C THR A 209 -15.84 -12.69 -1.52
N LEU A 210 -15.60 -12.32 -2.79
CA LEU A 210 -16.00 -13.12 -3.95
C LEU A 210 -15.28 -14.47 -3.96
N CYS A 211 -13.97 -14.50 -3.71
CA CYS A 211 -13.20 -15.74 -3.60
C CYS A 211 -13.71 -16.64 -2.47
N ILE A 212 -14.05 -16.07 -1.31
CA ILE A 212 -14.66 -16.83 -0.21
C ILE A 212 -16.04 -17.35 -0.61
N ALA A 213 -16.90 -16.52 -1.19
CA ALA A 213 -18.26 -16.90 -1.58
C ALA A 213 -18.26 -18.05 -2.60
N VAL A 214 -17.33 -18.03 -3.57
CA VAL A 214 -17.15 -19.11 -4.54
C VAL A 214 -16.54 -20.36 -3.90
N ALA A 215 -15.62 -20.21 -2.95
CA ALA A 215 -14.97 -21.35 -2.27
C ALA A 215 -15.84 -22.00 -1.19
N THR A 216 -16.77 -21.26 -0.59
CA THR A 216 -17.69 -21.74 0.47
C THR A 216 -18.46 -23.01 0.10
N PRO A 217 -19.04 -23.16 -1.11
CA PRO A 217 -19.71 -24.40 -1.49
C PRO A 217 -18.77 -25.56 -1.85
N LEU A 218 -17.48 -25.30 -2.09
CA LEU A 218 -16.51 -26.28 -2.57
C LEU A 218 -15.60 -26.84 -1.47
N VAL A 219 -15.61 -26.25 -0.29
CA VAL A 219 -14.60 -26.45 0.76
C VAL A 219 -15.27 -26.68 2.11
N ASN A 220 -14.64 -27.48 2.97
CA ASN A 220 -15.13 -27.76 4.32
C ASN A 220 -15.29 -26.49 5.17
N PRO A 221 -16.24 -26.46 6.12
CA PRO A 221 -16.43 -25.33 7.03
C PRO A 221 -15.12 -24.99 7.76
N GLY A 222 -14.66 -23.73 7.64
CA GLY A 222 -13.43 -23.23 8.26
C GLY A 222 -12.24 -23.04 7.32
N GLU A 223 -12.21 -23.67 6.14
CA GLU A 223 -11.12 -23.50 5.18
C GLU A 223 -11.43 -22.48 4.06
N ALA A 224 -12.69 -22.07 3.89
CA ALA A 224 -13.10 -21.11 2.86
C ALA A 224 -12.37 -19.76 2.97
N GLN A 225 -12.02 -19.32 4.19
CA GLN A 225 -11.28 -18.06 4.41
C GLN A 225 -9.85 -18.10 3.85
N ARG A 226 -9.21 -19.28 3.80
CA ARG A 226 -7.88 -19.48 3.18
C ARG A 226 -7.92 -19.13 1.68
N TRP A 227 -9.03 -19.45 1.01
CA TRP A 227 -9.21 -19.15 -0.41
C TRP A 227 -9.38 -17.65 -0.68
N GLY A 228 -9.78 -16.86 0.33
CA GLY A 228 -9.76 -15.40 0.25
C GLY A 228 -8.36 -14.83 -0.01
N ILE A 229 -7.30 -15.53 0.41
CA ILE A 229 -5.91 -15.14 0.14
C ILE A 229 -5.65 -15.05 -1.37
N LEU A 230 -6.27 -15.91 -2.19
CA LEU A 230 -6.16 -15.80 -3.65
C LEU A 230 -6.71 -14.49 -4.19
N GLY A 231 -7.79 -13.98 -3.62
CA GLY A 231 -8.36 -12.68 -3.99
C GLY A 231 -7.39 -11.54 -3.73
N ILE A 232 -6.75 -11.54 -2.55
CA ILE A 232 -5.74 -10.54 -2.20
C ILE A 232 -4.50 -10.69 -3.09
N MET A 233 -4.07 -11.92 -3.33
CA MET A 233 -2.95 -12.23 -4.24
C MET A 233 -3.23 -11.79 -5.68
N ALA A 234 -4.46 -11.95 -6.16
CA ALA A 234 -4.88 -11.48 -7.48
C ALA A 234 -4.82 -9.95 -7.58
N VAL A 235 -5.23 -9.23 -6.54
CA VAL A 235 -5.11 -7.76 -6.49
C VAL A 235 -3.64 -7.32 -6.44
N LEU A 236 -2.82 -7.97 -5.60
CA LEU A 236 -1.39 -7.68 -5.53
C LEU A 236 -0.68 -7.98 -6.84
N LEU A 237 -1.03 -9.09 -7.50
CA LEU A 237 -0.51 -9.46 -8.83
C LEU A 237 -0.98 -8.47 -9.89
N ALA A 238 -2.24 -8.06 -9.90
CA ALA A 238 -2.73 -7.03 -10.80
C ALA A 238 -1.99 -5.70 -10.60
N GLY A 239 -1.72 -5.33 -9.34
CA GLY A 239 -0.91 -4.16 -8.99
C GLY A 239 0.54 -4.28 -9.46
N LEU A 240 1.15 -5.47 -9.34
CA LEU A 240 2.50 -5.75 -9.83
C LEU A 240 2.57 -5.71 -11.36
N LEU A 241 1.63 -6.35 -12.05
CA LEU A 241 1.52 -6.35 -13.51
C LEU A 241 1.27 -4.94 -14.05
N ALA A 242 0.45 -4.14 -13.35
CA ALA A 242 0.26 -2.72 -13.66
C ALA A 242 1.52 -1.88 -13.35
N LEU A 243 2.43 -2.33 -12.49
CA LEU A 243 3.66 -1.59 -12.21
C LEU A 243 4.81 -1.93 -13.19
N LEU A 244 4.82 -3.14 -13.75
CA LEU A 244 5.85 -3.57 -14.71
C LEU A 244 6.06 -2.61 -15.91
N PRO A 245 5.01 -2.19 -16.65
CA PRO A 245 5.16 -1.30 -17.81
C PRO A 245 5.44 0.16 -17.43
N VAL A 246 5.37 0.54 -16.14
CA VAL A 246 5.68 1.90 -15.70
C VAL A 246 7.18 2.15 -15.82
N LYS A 247 7.62 3.00 -16.74
CA LYS A 247 9.04 3.37 -16.83
C LYS A 247 9.45 4.14 -15.57
N PRO A 248 10.60 3.83 -14.94
CA PRO A 248 11.09 4.60 -13.82
C PRO A 248 11.33 6.05 -14.27
N PRO A 249 11.01 7.07 -13.45
CA PRO A 249 11.37 8.45 -13.76
C PRO A 249 12.88 8.49 -13.99
N GLY A 250 13.30 9.14 -15.08
CA GLY A 250 14.71 9.48 -15.26
C GLY A 250 15.20 10.22 -14.02
N LYS A 251 16.45 9.99 -13.62
CA LYS A 251 17.08 10.74 -12.51
C LYS A 251 16.82 12.22 -12.76
N VAL A 252 15.96 12.84 -11.96
CA VAL A 252 15.79 14.29 -11.98
C VAL A 252 17.12 14.83 -11.47
N GLU A 253 17.90 15.45 -12.36
CA GLU A 253 19.10 16.17 -11.97
C GLU A 253 18.72 17.14 -10.86
N ILE A 254 19.41 17.02 -9.73
CA ILE A 254 19.28 17.95 -8.61
C ILE A 254 19.60 19.32 -9.21
N ALA A 255 18.62 20.23 -9.24
CA ALA A 255 18.85 21.59 -9.66
C ALA A 255 19.89 22.19 -8.71
N VAL A 256 21.14 22.30 -9.19
CA VAL A 256 22.21 23.00 -8.50
C VAL A 256 21.78 24.47 -8.46
N VAL A 257 21.52 24.97 -7.27
CA VAL A 257 21.30 26.40 -7.04
C VAL A 257 22.61 27.10 -7.44
N PRO A 258 22.60 28.08 -8.37
CA PRO A 258 23.79 28.87 -8.64
C PRO A 258 24.22 29.55 -7.34
N GLU A 259 25.46 29.31 -6.92
CA GLU A 259 26.10 30.16 -5.91
C GLU A 259 26.47 31.48 -6.59
N ASP A 260 25.59 32.48 -6.44
CA ASP A 260 25.91 33.90 -6.69
C ASP A 260 26.16 34.61 -5.35
#